data_AF-A0A1U7DNV2-F1
#
_entry.id   AF-A0A1U7DNV2-F1
#
_cell.length_a   1.000
_cell.length_b   1.000
_cell.length_c   1.000
_cell.angle_alpha   90.00
_cell.angle_beta   90.00
_cell.angle_gamma   90.00
#
_symmetry.space_group_name_H-M   'P 1'
#
loop_
_entity.id
_entity.type
_entity.pdbx_description
1 polymer ?
#
loop_
_entity_poly.entity_id
_entity_poly.type
_entity_poly.pdbx_seq_one_letter_code
_entity_poly.pdbx_strand_id
1 'polypeptide(L)'
;MAGNNKIMNNLKTNKYNEVVCFGLNRKLNFPDFTIQNTKHQKIQGPNNAKWERQTFYFTITSKQDSFEITWSTGRIQNTKFTLNKTTYELAMGSYQDSTSKAFKSLALNELIIVKVKKVKLVKHRIKTDDIVFRSTLTKKGEVFFNEFGTIEKTPLGLFVWDFNNTIKQPLKNWSSKGINQKIAVYRITSPDFQINNIALKNGNFNYLFDSENLELVTQNF
;
A
#
# COMPACT_ATOMS: atom_id res chain seq x y z
N MET A 1 47.60 -31.88 -8.73
CA MET A 1 46.92 -30.63 -9.15
C MET A 1 45.50 -30.70 -8.63
N ALA A 2 45.23 -30.07 -7.48
CA ALA A 2 43.98 -30.22 -6.76
C ALA A 2 43.22 -28.89 -6.70
N GLY A 3 41.99 -28.92 -7.20
CA GLY A 3 40.81 -28.27 -6.64
C GLY A 3 40.84 -26.76 -6.38
N ASN A 4 40.47 -25.95 -7.39
CA ASN A 4 39.88 -24.63 -7.14
C ASN A 4 38.40 -24.80 -6.77
N ASN A 5 38.13 -25.04 -5.49
CA ASN A 5 36.79 -25.01 -4.94
C ASN A 5 36.25 -23.57 -4.94
N LYS A 6 35.29 -23.32 -5.83
CA LYS A 6 34.37 -22.17 -5.80
C LYS A 6 33.67 -22.15 -4.43
N ILE A 7 34.09 -21.23 -3.56
CA ILE A 7 33.28 -20.80 -2.42
C ILE A 7 32.19 -19.89 -3.00
N MET A 8 31.10 -20.48 -3.51
CA MET A 8 29.85 -19.75 -3.65
C MET A 8 29.30 -19.52 -2.25
N ASN A 9 29.66 -18.38 -1.65
CA ASN A 9 28.99 -17.88 -0.46
C ASN A 9 27.50 -17.75 -0.80
N ASN A 10 26.69 -18.69 -0.30
CA ASN A 10 25.24 -18.60 -0.30
C ASN A 10 24.85 -17.38 0.55
N LEU A 11 24.75 -16.22 -0.09
CA LEU A 11 24.24 -15.01 0.52
C LEU A 11 22.78 -15.27 0.91
N LYS A 12 22.52 -15.39 2.22
CA LYS A 12 21.17 -15.58 2.77
C LYS A 12 20.22 -14.53 2.18
N THR A 13 19.20 -14.99 1.47
CA THR A 13 18.10 -14.15 0.98
C THR A 13 17.15 -13.86 2.14
N ASN A 14 16.91 -12.58 2.42
CA ASN A 14 15.96 -12.15 3.43
C ASN A 14 14.52 -12.24 2.87
N LYS A 15 13.56 -12.57 3.72
CA LYS A 15 12.15 -12.62 3.34
C LYS A 15 11.49 -11.26 3.57
N TYR A 16 10.38 -11.03 2.87
CA TYR A 16 9.51 -9.88 3.12
C TYR A 16 8.76 -10.03 4.44
N ASN A 17 8.43 -8.90 5.07
CA ASN A 17 7.72 -8.83 6.35
C ASN A 17 8.48 -9.46 7.54
N GLU A 18 9.79 -9.64 7.42
CA GLU A 18 10.66 -10.06 8.53
C GLU A 18 11.54 -8.90 8.97
N VAL A 19 11.85 -8.84 10.26
CA VAL A 19 12.82 -7.90 10.83
C VAL A 19 14.21 -8.29 10.38
N VAL A 20 14.93 -7.34 9.79
CA VAL A 20 16.29 -7.54 9.29
C VAL A 20 17.20 -6.45 9.82
N CYS A 21 18.33 -6.84 10.40
CA CYS A 21 19.36 -5.89 10.82
C CYS A 21 20.19 -5.43 9.61
N PHE A 22 20.33 -4.12 9.45
CA PHE A 22 21.20 -3.51 8.45
C PHE A 22 22.42 -2.84 9.11
N GLY A 23 23.42 -2.52 8.29
CA GLY A 23 24.63 -1.82 8.72
C GLY A 23 25.18 -1.00 7.55
N LEU A 24 26.05 -0.04 7.85
CA LEU A 24 26.69 0.76 6.81
C LEU A 24 27.46 -0.15 5.86
N ASN A 25 27.24 0.04 4.56
CA ASN A 25 27.79 -0.74 3.45
C ASN A 25 27.46 -2.23 3.43
N ARG A 26 26.57 -2.70 4.32
CA ARG A 26 26.08 -4.07 4.30
C ARG A 26 24.98 -4.22 3.26
N LYS A 27 25.18 -5.12 2.30
CA LYS A 27 24.15 -5.53 1.35
C LYS A 27 23.18 -6.52 1.99
N LEU A 28 21.88 -6.22 1.90
CA LEU A 28 20.80 -7.13 2.22
C LEU A 28 20.16 -7.59 0.92
N ASN A 29 20.08 -8.89 0.71
CA ASN A 29 19.48 -9.47 -0.48
C ASN A 29 18.02 -9.79 -0.21
N PHE A 30 17.12 -9.35 -1.08
CA PHE A 30 15.73 -9.74 -1.15
C PHE A 30 15.48 -10.46 -2.49
N PRO A 31 14.38 -11.22 -2.64
CA PRO A 31 14.09 -11.93 -3.89
C PRO A 31 14.11 -11.05 -5.15
N ASP A 32 13.62 -9.81 -5.04
CA ASP A 32 13.45 -8.91 -6.18
C ASP A 32 14.56 -7.86 -6.36
N PHE A 33 15.37 -7.59 -5.32
CA PHE A 33 16.40 -6.53 -5.31
C PHE A 33 17.39 -6.69 -4.15
N THR A 34 18.47 -5.92 -4.18
CA THR A 34 19.35 -5.71 -3.02
C THR A 34 19.19 -4.30 -2.47
N ILE A 35 19.29 -4.16 -1.15
CA ILE A 35 19.32 -2.87 -0.47
C ILE A 35 20.61 -2.74 0.34
N GLN A 36 21.25 -1.58 0.28
CA GLN A 36 22.47 -1.27 1.02
C GLN A 36 22.36 0.11 1.64
N ASN A 37 22.59 0.21 2.96
CA ASN A 37 22.77 1.50 3.61
C ASN A 37 24.13 2.09 3.19
N THR A 38 24.13 3.15 2.39
CA THR A 38 25.34 3.77 1.85
C THR A 38 25.83 4.94 2.69
N LYS A 39 24.94 5.56 3.48
CA LYS A 39 25.28 6.73 4.28
C LYS A 39 24.35 6.86 5.48
N HIS A 40 24.93 7.27 6.61
CA HIS A 40 24.20 7.64 7.81
C HIS A 40 24.63 9.04 8.25
N GLN A 41 23.67 9.95 8.43
CA GLN A 41 23.91 11.31 8.90
C GLN A 41 23.14 11.56 10.19
N LYS A 42 23.80 12.23 11.14
CA LYS A 42 23.16 12.77 12.34
C LYS A 42 23.19 14.29 12.26
N ILE A 43 22.05 14.92 12.49
CA ILE A 43 21.88 16.37 12.44
C ILE A 43 21.23 16.80 13.75
N GLN A 44 21.91 17.67 14.50
CA GLN A 44 21.36 18.25 15.72
C GLN A 44 20.17 19.17 15.36
N GLY A 45 19.12 19.13 16.18
CA GLY A 45 18.00 20.05 16.01
C GLY A 45 18.42 21.52 16.17
N PRO A 46 17.62 22.47 15.64
CA PRO A 46 17.92 23.90 15.73
C PRO A 46 18.09 24.35 17.19
N ASN A 47 18.85 25.42 17.40
CA ASN A 47 19.09 26.03 18.72
C ASN A 47 19.67 25.06 19.76
N ASN A 48 20.59 24.19 19.36
CA ASN A 48 21.19 23.17 20.24
C ASN A 48 20.15 22.26 20.91
N ALA A 49 19.07 21.93 20.22
CA ALA A 49 18.05 21.04 20.76
C ALA A 49 18.68 19.70 21.18
N LYS A 50 18.17 19.13 22.29
CA LYS A 50 18.64 17.84 22.84
C LYS A 50 18.32 16.64 21.94
N TRP A 51 17.53 16.83 20.89
CA TRP A 51 17.18 15.78 19.94
C TRP A 51 18.06 15.83 18.70
N GLU A 52 18.37 14.66 18.16
CA GLU A 52 19.10 14.48 16.91
C GLU A 52 18.22 13.79 15.87
N ARG A 53 18.19 14.34 14.65
CA ARG A 53 17.62 13.64 13.50
C ARG A 53 18.69 12.75 12.89
N GLN A 54 18.36 11.47 12.74
CA GLN A 54 19.21 10.49 12.07
C GLN A 54 18.61 10.20 10.70
N THR A 55 19.39 10.33 9.63
CA THR A 55 18.99 10.05 8.26
C THR A 55 19.86 8.95 7.67
N PHE A 56 19.20 7.92 7.14
CA PHE A 56 19.80 6.78 6.47
C PHE A 56 19.52 6.88 4.98
N TYR A 57 20.55 6.63 4.17
CA TYR A 57 20.50 6.61 2.72
C TYR A 57 20.70 5.18 2.27
N PHE A 58 19.80 4.70 1.42
CA PHE A 58 19.82 3.34 0.93
C PHE A 58 19.86 3.32 -0.58
N THR A 59 20.82 2.59 -1.15
CA THR A 59 20.80 2.24 -2.56
C THR A 59 19.99 0.96 -2.74
N ILE A 60 19.01 1.03 -3.64
CA ILE A 60 18.19 -0.08 -4.10
C ILE A 60 18.70 -0.48 -5.48
N THR A 61 19.10 -1.74 -5.64
CA THR A 61 19.61 -2.27 -6.90
C THR A 61 18.81 -3.49 -7.32
N SER A 62 18.21 -3.42 -8.49
CA SER A 62 17.52 -4.53 -9.15
C SER A 62 18.33 -5.03 -10.36
N LYS A 63 17.77 -5.95 -11.14
CA LYS A 63 18.40 -6.40 -12.40
C LYS A 63 18.48 -5.29 -13.47
N GLN A 64 17.59 -4.30 -13.41
CA GLN A 64 17.40 -3.32 -14.49
C GLN A 64 17.81 -1.92 -14.04
N ASP A 65 17.50 -1.55 -12.79
CA ASP A 65 17.68 -0.20 -12.27
C ASP A 65 18.42 -0.18 -10.93
N SER A 66 19.07 0.94 -10.65
CA SER A 66 19.61 1.28 -9.34
C SER A 66 19.26 2.72 -8.98
N PHE A 67 18.75 2.97 -7.77
CA PHE A 67 18.41 4.31 -7.29
C PHE A 67 18.54 4.42 -5.77
N GLU A 68 18.51 5.65 -5.26
CA GLU A 68 18.61 5.94 -3.82
C GLU A 68 17.24 6.25 -3.21
N ILE A 69 17.03 5.79 -1.98
CA ILE A 69 15.93 6.19 -1.11
C ILE A 69 16.48 6.63 0.24
N THR A 70 15.71 7.44 0.96
CA THR A 70 16.09 7.92 2.30
C THR A 70 15.02 7.63 3.34
N TRP A 71 15.46 7.45 4.58
CA TRP A 71 14.59 7.38 5.76
C TRP A 71 15.22 8.19 6.90
N SER A 72 14.39 8.87 7.69
CA SER A 72 14.85 9.68 8.83
C SER A 72 14.02 9.42 10.08
N THR A 73 14.66 9.53 11.25
CA THR A 73 13.95 9.52 12.54
C THR A 73 12.94 10.67 12.62
N GLY A 74 11.82 10.43 13.31
CA GLY A 74 10.68 11.36 13.36
C GLY A 74 9.73 11.26 12.17
N ARG A 75 10.02 10.42 11.17
CA ARG A 75 9.09 10.14 10.06
C ARG A 75 8.03 9.13 10.52
N ILE A 76 6.76 9.52 10.41
CA ILE A 76 5.60 8.68 10.80
C ILE A 76 5.27 7.65 9.70
N GLN A 77 5.63 7.92 8.44
CA GLN A 77 5.28 7.09 7.30
C GLN A 77 6.48 6.30 6.74
N ASN A 78 6.20 5.06 6.32
CA ASN A 78 7.17 4.22 5.61
C ASN A 78 7.66 4.88 4.31
N THR A 79 8.93 4.64 3.96
CA THR A 79 9.48 5.07 2.67
C THR A 79 9.01 4.09 1.58
N LYS A 80 8.26 4.58 0.60
CA LYS A 80 7.76 3.76 -0.51
C LYS A 80 8.68 3.86 -1.73
N PHE A 81 8.84 2.75 -2.44
CA PHE A 81 9.55 2.71 -3.72
C PHE A 81 8.91 1.67 -4.65
N THR A 82 9.11 1.82 -5.95
CA THR A 82 8.52 0.90 -6.95
C THR A 82 9.61 0.31 -7.83
N LEU A 83 9.59 -1.02 -7.98
CA LEU A 83 10.45 -1.80 -8.86
C LEU A 83 9.60 -2.74 -9.67
N ASN A 84 9.79 -2.81 -10.99
CA ASN A 84 9.08 -3.75 -11.87
C ASN A 84 7.55 -3.74 -11.66
N LYS A 85 6.96 -2.53 -11.60
CA LYS A 85 5.52 -2.29 -11.34
C LYS A 85 5.00 -2.81 -9.99
N THR A 86 5.89 -3.23 -9.08
CA THR A 86 5.58 -3.64 -7.73
C THR A 86 6.03 -2.57 -6.74
N THR A 87 5.15 -2.18 -5.84
CA THR A 87 5.47 -1.20 -4.80
C THR A 87 5.93 -1.92 -3.54
N TYR A 88 6.95 -1.37 -2.91
CA TYR A 88 7.51 -1.84 -1.65
C TYR A 88 7.50 -0.70 -0.63
N GLU A 89 7.42 -1.05 0.64
CA GLU A 89 7.60 -0.12 1.74
C GLU A 89 8.78 -0.53 2.59
N LEU A 90 9.65 0.42 2.90
CA LEU A 90 10.69 0.32 3.90
C LEU A 90 10.15 0.91 5.20
N ALA A 91 9.91 0.02 6.18
CA ALA A 91 9.50 0.37 7.52
C ALA A 91 10.72 0.34 8.46
N MET A 92 10.86 1.40 9.25
CA MET A 92 11.91 1.60 10.25
C MET A 92 11.32 2.38 11.43
N GLY A 93 11.87 2.18 12.63
CA GLY A 93 11.40 2.81 13.87
C GLY A 93 10.12 2.19 14.44
N SER A 94 9.02 2.19 13.69
CA SER A 94 7.78 1.51 14.08
C SER A 94 7.05 0.96 12.87
N TYR A 95 6.34 -0.17 13.04
CA TYR A 95 5.51 -0.76 12.01
C TYR A 95 4.22 -1.34 12.61
N GLN A 96 3.19 -1.45 11.78
CA GLN A 96 1.98 -2.17 12.15
C GLN A 96 2.14 -3.65 11.80
N ASP A 97 2.05 -4.50 12.81
CA ASP A 97 2.10 -5.94 12.64
C ASP A 97 0.85 -6.45 11.91
N SER A 98 1.03 -7.17 10.80
CA SER A 98 -0.09 -7.58 9.95
C SER A 98 -1.01 -8.61 10.60
N THR A 99 -0.55 -9.35 11.60
CA THR A 99 -1.33 -10.38 12.29
C THR A 99 -2.13 -9.78 13.46
N SER A 100 -1.46 -9.02 14.32
CA SER A 100 -2.06 -8.46 15.54
C SER A 100 -2.67 -7.07 15.35
N LYS A 101 -2.40 -6.40 14.21
CA LYS A 101 -2.70 -4.98 13.95
C LYS A 101 -2.09 -4.00 14.96
N ALA A 102 -1.28 -4.48 15.91
CA ALA A 102 -0.61 -3.67 16.91
C ALA A 102 0.63 -2.98 16.32
N PHE A 103 0.96 -1.80 16.86
CA PHE A 103 2.22 -1.13 16.55
C PHE A 103 3.36 -1.78 17.33
N LYS A 104 4.42 -2.14 16.60
CA LYS A 104 5.67 -2.66 17.17
C LYS A 104 6.81 -1.72 16.83
N SER A 105 7.75 -1.58 17.75
CA SER A 105 8.97 -0.79 17.56
C SER A 105 10.07 -1.64 16.96
N LEU A 106 10.89 -1.01 16.11
CA LEU A 106 12.12 -1.59 15.56
C LEU A 106 13.31 -0.88 16.20
N ALA A 107 14.39 -1.63 16.44
CA ALA A 107 15.65 -1.01 16.79
C ALA A 107 16.14 -0.12 15.62
N LEU A 108 17.00 0.85 15.93
CA LEU A 108 17.45 1.84 14.95
C LEU A 108 18.16 1.23 13.74
N ASN A 109 18.81 0.07 13.93
CA ASN A 109 19.51 -0.70 12.90
C ASN A 109 18.66 -1.84 12.32
N GLU A 110 17.35 -1.82 12.55
CA GLU A 110 16.40 -2.80 12.01
C GLU A 110 15.49 -2.16 10.98
N LEU A 111 15.14 -2.95 9.96
CA LEU A 111 14.15 -2.59 8.96
C LEU A 111 13.25 -3.77 8.64
N ILE A 112 12.10 -3.46 8.05
CA ILE A 112 11.23 -4.44 7.39
C ILE A 112 10.98 -3.94 5.97
N ILE A 113 11.09 -4.84 4.99
CA ILE A 113 10.58 -4.62 3.65
C ILE A 113 9.21 -5.29 3.51
N VAL A 114 8.20 -4.48 3.23
CA VAL A 114 6.85 -4.93 2.93
C VAL A 114 6.65 -4.90 1.41
N LYS A 115 6.33 -6.06 0.82
CA LYS A 115 5.91 -6.14 -0.59
C LYS A 115 4.42 -5.82 -0.67
N VAL A 116 4.07 -4.64 -1.19
CA VAL A 116 2.66 -4.22 -1.31
C VAL A 116 2.01 -5.09 -2.38
N LYS A 117 1.15 -6.02 -1.94
CA LYS A 117 0.34 -6.82 -2.86
C LYS A 117 -0.65 -5.88 -3.54
N LYS A 118 -0.52 -5.73 -4.86
CA LYS A 118 -1.59 -5.14 -5.68
C LYS A 118 -2.82 -6.02 -5.53
N VAL A 119 -3.87 -5.50 -4.90
CA VAL A 119 -5.14 -6.23 -4.85
C VAL A 119 -5.76 -6.06 -6.21
N LYS A 120 -6.00 -7.16 -6.92
CA LYS A 120 -6.73 -7.13 -8.20
C LYS A 120 -8.20 -7.33 -7.93
N LEU A 121 -9.03 -6.65 -8.72
CA LEU A 121 -10.46 -6.83 -8.69
C LEU A 121 -10.83 -8.28 -9.03
N VAL A 122 -11.50 -8.96 -8.11
CA VAL A 122 -11.96 -10.35 -8.27
C VAL A 122 -13.35 -10.35 -8.90
N LYS A 123 -13.42 -10.14 -10.21
CA LYS A 123 -14.67 -9.89 -10.96
C LYS A 123 -15.76 -10.96 -10.79
N HIS A 124 -15.41 -12.22 -10.57
CA HIS A 124 -16.39 -13.30 -10.45
C HIS A 124 -17.23 -13.21 -9.16
N ARG A 125 -16.70 -12.58 -8.09
CA ARG A 125 -17.43 -12.37 -6.82
C ARG A 125 -18.47 -11.26 -6.87
N ILE A 126 -18.33 -10.36 -7.86
CA ILE A 126 -19.23 -9.22 -8.07
C ILE A 126 -20.55 -9.72 -8.63
N LYS A 127 -21.65 -9.20 -8.08
CA LYS A 127 -23.04 -9.43 -8.48
C LYS A 127 -23.70 -8.10 -8.87
N THR A 128 -24.83 -8.20 -9.56
CA THR A 128 -25.75 -7.06 -9.71
C THR A 128 -26.18 -6.57 -8.33
N ASP A 129 -26.38 -5.26 -8.21
CA ASP A 129 -26.72 -4.53 -6.99
C ASP A 129 -25.60 -4.38 -5.95
N ASP A 130 -24.39 -4.93 -6.21
CA ASP A 130 -23.22 -4.58 -5.41
C ASP A 130 -22.91 -3.07 -5.59
N ILE A 131 -22.52 -2.39 -4.51
CA ILE A 131 -22.12 -0.97 -4.53
C ILE A 131 -20.64 -0.88 -4.86
N VAL A 132 -20.26 -0.03 -5.80
CA VAL A 132 -18.86 0.32 -6.07
C VAL A 132 -18.57 1.74 -5.64
N PHE A 133 -17.52 1.91 -4.85
CA PHE A 133 -17.01 3.21 -4.45
C PHE A 133 -15.75 3.56 -5.26
N ARG A 134 -15.58 4.84 -5.60
CA ARG A 134 -14.30 5.40 -6.09
C ARG A 134 -13.90 6.65 -5.31
N SER A 135 -12.63 7.00 -5.46
CA SER A 135 -12.11 8.29 -5.01
C SER A 135 -11.97 9.23 -6.20
N THR A 136 -12.53 10.45 -6.12
CA THR A 136 -12.29 11.53 -7.08
C THR A 136 -11.51 12.70 -6.49
N LEU A 137 -11.19 12.65 -5.20
CA LEU A 137 -10.42 13.68 -4.48
C LEU A 137 -9.30 13.07 -3.64
N THR A 138 -8.12 13.72 -3.64
CA THR A 138 -7.02 13.40 -2.72
C THR A 138 -6.88 14.50 -1.69
N LYS A 139 -6.88 14.14 -0.40
CA LYS A 139 -6.28 14.95 0.68
C LYS A 139 -5.11 14.17 1.27
N LYS A 140 -3.92 14.78 1.36
CA LYS A 140 -2.75 14.29 2.13
C LYS A 140 -2.38 12.79 1.97
N GLY A 141 -2.53 12.21 0.78
CA GLY A 141 -2.09 10.83 0.51
C GLY A 141 -3.01 9.71 1.02
N GLU A 142 -4.19 10.04 1.55
CA GLU A 142 -5.22 9.08 1.93
C GLU A 142 -6.24 8.88 0.79
N VAL A 143 -6.79 7.67 0.69
CA VAL A 143 -7.83 7.33 -0.31
C VAL A 143 -9.19 7.66 0.30
N PHE A 144 -9.86 8.67 -0.25
CA PHE A 144 -11.19 9.10 0.17
C PHE A 144 -12.22 8.62 -0.84
N PHE A 145 -13.06 7.67 -0.46
CA PHE A 145 -14.16 7.24 -1.29
C PHE A 145 -15.31 8.21 -1.14
N ASN A 146 -15.52 9.06 -2.13
CA ASN A 146 -16.49 10.15 -2.08
C ASN A 146 -17.56 10.04 -3.17
N GLU A 147 -17.47 9.02 -4.02
CA GLU A 147 -18.47 8.72 -5.03
C GLU A 147 -18.77 7.23 -5.03
N PHE A 148 -20.02 6.90 -5.30
CA PHE A 148 -20.48 5.52 -5.45
C PHE A 148 -21.34 5.35 -6.69
N GLY A 149 -21.54 4.10 -7.06
CA GLY A 149 -22.52 3.67 -8.05
C GLY A 149 -22.94 2.23 -7.78
N THR A 150 -23.96 1.77 -8.49
CA THR A 150 -24.50 0.42 -8.37
C THR A 150 -24.06 -0.42 -9.55
N ILE A 151 -23.62 -1.65 -9.28
CA ILE A 151 -23.16 -2.57 -10.31
C ILE A 151 -24.34 -3.24 -10.99
N GLU A 152 -24.28 -3.31 -12.31
CA GLU A 152 -25.09 -4.24 -13.11
C GLU A 152 -24.15 -5.24 -13.80
N LYS A 153 -24.37 -6.54 -13.55
CA LYS A 153 -23.62 -7.61 -14.18
C LYS A 153 -24.43 -8.21 -15.32
N THR A 154 -23.86 -8.17 -16.52
CA THR A 154 -24.45 -8.73 -17.73
C THR A 154 -23.47 -9.69 -18.40
N PRO A 155 -23.91 -10.48 -19.41
CA PRO A 155 -22.98 -11.28 -20.23
C PRO A 155 -21.90 -10.43 -20.92
N LEU A 156 -22.16 -9.15 -21.19
CA LEU A 156 -21.22 -8.22 -21.82
C LEU A 156 -20.19 -7.65 -20.83
N GLY A 157 -20.42 -7.81 -19.52
CA GLY A 157 -19.47 -7.41 -18.49
C GLY A 157 -20.11 -6.70 -17.28
N LEU A 158 -19.32 -5.88 -16.62
CA LEU A 158 -19.72 -5.10 -15.46
C LEU A 158 -19.96 -3.65 -15.87
N PHE A 159 -21.15 -3.16 -15.55
CA PHE A 159 -21.57 -1.78 -15.76
C PHE A 159 -21.83 -1.13 -14.40
N VAL A 160 -21.73 0.19 -14.37
CA VAL A 160 -22.01 1.00 -13.18
C VAL A 160 -23.06 2.01 -13.57
N TRP A 161 -24.14 2.03 -12.80
CA TRP A 161 -25.07 3.13 -12.70
C TRP A 161 -24.51 4.14 -11.69
N ASP A 162 -24.49 5.41 -12.03
CA ASP A 162 -24.15 6.47 -11.07
C ASP A 162 -25.17 6.55 -9.93
N PHE A 163 -24.87 7.33 -8.89
CA PHE A 163 -25.72 7.40 -7.69
C PHE A 163 -27.17 7.83 -7.97
N ASN A 164 -27.40 8.59 -9.04
CA ASN A 164 -28.75 9.00 -9.48
C ASN A 164 -29.42 7.98 -10.42
N ASN A 165 -28.75 6.88 -10.76
CA ASN A 165 -29.18 5.93 -11.78
C ASN A 165 -29.52 6.57 -13.14
N THR A 166 -28.81 7.61 -13.53
CA THR A 166 -29.02 8.34 -14.79
C THR A 166 -28.00 7.97 -15.86
N ILE A 167 -26.78 7.59 -15.47
CA ILE A 167 -25.69 7.28 -16.40
C ILE A 167 -25.20 5.86 -16.16
N LYS A 168 -25.40 5.00 -17.16
CA LYS A 168 -24.79 3.67 -17.24
C LYS A 168 -23.50 3.73 -18.05
N GLN A 169 -22.41 3.22 -17.49
CA GLN A 169 -21.16 3.08 -18.24
C GLN A 169 -20.37 1.83 -17.79
N PRO A 170 -19.47 1.29 -18.63
CA PRO A 170 -18.64 0.16 -18.24
C PRO A 170 -17.82 0.46 -16.97
N LEU A 171 -17.68 -0.52 -16.07
CA LEU A 171 -16.94 -0.36 -14.80
C LEU A 171 -15.52 0.19 -15.02
N LYS A 172 -14.85 -0.24 -16.10
CA LYS A 172 -13.53 0.27 -16.48
C LYS A 172 -13.56 1.79 -16.69
N ASN A 173 -14.50 2.28 -17.50
CA ASN A 173 -14.66 3.70 -17.82
C ASN A 173 -15.13 4.51 -16.60
N TRP A 174 -15.93 3.89 -15.73
CA TRP A 174 -16.32 4.50 -14.46
C TRP A 174 -15.12 4.64 -13.52
N SER A 175 -14.35 3.57 -13.31
CA SER A 175 -13.19 3.58 -12.41
C SER A 175 -12.07 4.52 -12.89
N SER A 176 -11.90 4.71 -14.20
CA SER A 176 -10.86 5.59 -14.75
C SER A 176 -11.08 7.08 -14.49
N LYS A 177 -12.30 7.49 -14.12
CA LYS A 177 -12.60 8.87 -13.71
C LYS A 177 -12.14 9.16 -12.26
N GLY A 178 -11.79 8.11 -11.50
CA GLY A 178 -11.29 8.24 -10.13
C GLY A 178 -9.76 8.39 -10.07
N ILE A 179 -9.28 9.03 -9.01
CA ILE A 179 -7.85 9.17 -8.73
C ILE A 179 -7.26 7.78 -8.44
N ASN A 180 -6.14 7.49 -9.10
CA ASN A 180 -5.43 6.21 -9.02
C ASN A 180 -6.25 4.98 -9.44
N GLN A 181 -7.44 5.17 -10.04
CA GLN A 181 -8.35 4.09 -10.48
C GLN A 181 -8.69 3.09 -9.36
N LYS A 182 -8.61 3.55 -8.10
CA LYS A 182 -8.90 2.73 -6.92
C LYS A 182 -10.39 2.67 -6.69
N ILE A 183 -10.91 1.45 -6.58
CA ILE A 183 -12.29 1.13 -6.29
C ILE A 183 -12.38 0.07 -5.19
N ALA A 184 -13.46 0.14 -4.44
CA ALA A 184 -13.87 -0.90 -3.50
C ALA A 184 -15.32 -1.25 -3.77
N VAL A 185 -15.63 -2.54 -3.84
CA VAL A 185 -16.95 -3.08 -4.11
C VAL A 185 -17.46 -3.74 -2.84
N TYR A 186 -18.64 -3.33 -2.41
CA TYR A 186 -19.33 -3.83 -1.22
C TYR A 186 -20.70 -4.38 -1.57
N ARG A 187 -21.18 -5.31 -0.76
CA ARG A 187 -22.54 -5.84 -0.83
C ARG A 187 -23.33 -5.35 0.37
N ILE A 188 -24.56 -4.92 0.11
CA ILE A 188 -25.51 -4.60 1.18
C ILE A 188 -25.89 -5.91 1.88
N THR A 189 -25.69 -5.96 3.19
CA THR A 189 -26.05 -7.12 4.05
C THR A 189 -27.33 -6.86 4.83
N SER A 190 -27.64 -5.60 5.13
CA SER A 190 -28.85 -5.21 5.85
C SER A 190 -29.94 -4.76 4.88
N PRO A 191 -31.14 -5.38 4.89
CA PRO A 191 -32.23 -5.05 3.96
C PRO A 191 -32.74 -3.61 4.12
N ASP A 192 -32.58 -3.01 5.30
CA ASP A 192 -33.02 -1.64 5.58
C ASP A 192 -31.98 -0.59 5.17
N PHE A 193 -30.77 -1.02 4.77
CA PHE A 193 -29.72 -0.10 4.40
C PHE A 193 -29.94 0.48 3.00
N GLN A 194 -30.19 1.78 2.96
CA GLN A 194 -30.43 2.54 1.73
C GLN A 194 -29.27 3.48 1.45
N ILE A 195 -28.30 3.05 0.63
CA ILE A 195 -27.08 3.85 0.33
C ILE A 195 -27.39 5.25 -0.20
N ASN A 196 -28.49 5.40 -0.95
CA ASN A 196 -28.90 6.69 -1.53
C ASN A 196 -29.31 7.73 -0.49
N ASN A 197 -29.66 7.30 0.73
CA ASN A 197 -30.02 8.19 1.83
C ASN A 197 -28.81 8.57 2.71
N ILE A 198 -27.63 8.04 2.39
CA ILE A 198 -26.43 8.19 3.20
C ILE A 198 -25.66 9.44 2.77
N ALA A 199 -25.47 10.38 3.69
CA ALA A 199 -24.67 11.58 3.47
C ALA A 199 -23.17 11.32 3.68
N LEU A 200 -22.33 12.05 2.94
CA LEU A 200 -20.88 12.07 3.18
C LEU A 200 -20.57 12.55 4.61
N LYS A 201 -19.66 11.86 5.32
CA LYS A 201 -19.06 12.37 6.57
C LYS A 201 -17.62 12.79 6.28
N ASN A 202 -17.26 14.02 6.63
CA ASN A 202 -15.94 14.59 6.29
C ASN A 202 -15.61 14.47 4.79
N GLY A 203 -16.63 14.61 3.93
CA GLY A 203 -16.50 14.56 2.47
C GLY A 203 -16.24 13.17 1.88
N ASN A 204 -16.49 12.08 2.62
CA ASN A 204 -16.29 10.71 2.14
C ASN A 204 -17.27 9.70 2.80
N PHE A 205 -17.25 8.46 2.29
CA PHE A 205 -18.02 7.30 2.73
C PHE A 205 -17.18 6.27 3.51
N ASN A 206 -15.92 6.54 3.82
CA ASN A 206 -15.02 5.53 4.42
C ASN A 206 -15.56 4.98 5.75
N TYR A 207 -16.33 5.78 6.50
CA TYR A 207 -16.96 5.34 7.74
C TYR A 207 -17.97 4.20 7.57
N LEU A 208 -18.45 3.93 6.35
CA LEU A 208 -19.34 2.81 6.05
C LEU A 208 -18.60 1.47 5.97
N PHE A 209 -17.28 1.49 5.79
CA PHE A 209 -16.50 0.28 5.53
C PHE A 209 -16.31 -0.59 6.76
N ASP A 210 -16.49 0.00 7.95
CA ASP A 210 -16.51 -0.71 9.23
C ASP A 210 -17.95 -0.95 9.72
N SER A 211 -18.97 -0.72 8.88
CA SER A 211 -20.38 -0.93 9.26
C SER A 211 -20.84 -2.36 9.01
N GLU A 212 -21.74 -2.87 9.86
CA GLU A 212 -22.36 -4.19 9.69
C GLU A 212 -23.33 -4.27 8.50
N ASN A 213 -23.64 -3.12 7.89
CA ASN A 213 -24.56 -3.01 6.76
C ASN A 213 -23.91 -3.32 5.40
N LEU A 214 -22.57 -3.41 5.36
CA LEU A 214 -21.81 -3.63 4.14
C LEU A 214 -20.76 -4.74 4.32
N GLU A 215 -20.69 -5.66 3.37
CA GLU A 215 -19.62 -6.66 3.28
C GLU A 215 -18.67 -6.33 2.12
N LEU A 216 -17.36 -6.34 2.37
CA LEU A 216 -16.36 -6.15 1.30
C LEU A 216 -16.36 -7.36 0.33
N VAL A 217 -16.73 -7.11 -0.93
CA VAL A 217 -16.69 -8.11 -2.01
C VAL A 217 -15.30 -8.19 -2.63
N THR A 218 -14.75 -7.05 -3.06
CA THR A 218 -13.43 -6.94 -3.68
C THR A 218 -12.96 -5.50 -3.74
N GLN A 219 -11.66 -5.28 -3.90
CA GLN A 219 -11.08 -3.95 -4.12
C GLN A 219 -9.89 -4.00 -5.08
N ASN A 220 -9.47 -2.86 -5.62
CA ASN A 220 -8.19 -2.75 -6.30
C ASN A 220 -7.31 -1.63 -5.72
N PHE A 221 -6.25 -2.03 -5.03
CA PHE A 221 -5.28 -1.14 -4.40
C PHE A 221 -3.85 -1.45 -4.83
#